data_AF-A0A267H0D1-F1
#
_entry.id   AF-A0A267H0D1-F1
#
_cell.length_a   1.000
_cell.length_b   1.000
_cell.length_c   1.000
_cell.angle_alpha   90.00
_cell.angle_beta   90.00
_cell.angle_gamma   90.00
#
_symmetry.space_group_name_H-M   'P 1'
#
loop_
_entity.id
_entity.type
_entity.pdbx_description
1 polymer ?
#
loop_
_entity_poly.entity_id
_entity_poly.type
_entity_poly.pdbx_seq_one_letter_code
_entity_poly.pdbx_strand_id
1 'polypeptide(L)'
;MLLCLDISALAIGATVVVAHPQHVLMLPFYAVSACPYLAFHLARLLLLHQFTRRLCRLFRQSESKPTAQSAPALLAARGLRYLAQLGCRLLWLSLSSSCLLVCLTWETRSPASLALLAIGISCDAVLLATCTRLTECIGGTCLAYGLVSPELPPGASTGFFNNVGGGGGSGSTVVLLQSPTAHRKQLARCTRQLDSIQYFFSSHLLTSFGCDLNSSGLSRDLVQQKLRQFFCQRTPDKQRYDTYVVYYCGPTDSAGAWAFFGGACLGLEALLQLWREAATASEDSASASDDEEGRGDESRLLLVVDSSNGHRWLSAVRSLPRNVCLALQTHNGQLEEFTKLFTSECEQAAAQQQELLRAAKTGKRPGRLGLQYAVSRAWVDFKLTRPSQSGARQFWDSALPRPCRCLLPALTASCPLLRAPSLRLVSPLCNAVRRLRMRLCPPAALDTGLGFRLVQL
;
A
#
# COMPACT_ATOMS: atom_id res chain seq x y z
N MET A 1 -0.78 -30.30 19.18
CA MET A 1 0.48 -30.65 18.49
C MET A 1 1.59 -29.65 18.79
N LEU A 2 1.50 -28.39 18.33
CA LEU A 2 2.56 -27.37 18.57
C LEU A 2 2.88 -27.17 20.07
N LEU A 3 1.87 -27.05 20.94
CA LEU A 3 2.08 -26.97 22.40
C LEU A 3 2.81 -28.20 22.97
N CYS A 4 2.46 -29.39 22.48
CA CYS A 4 3.11 -30.63 22.93
C CYS A 4 4.59 -30.61 22.52
N LEU A 5 4.89 -30.15 21.31
CA LEU A 5 6.26 -29.99 20.82
C LEU A 5 7.05 -29.00 21.69
N ASP A 6 6.46 -27.86 22.04
CA ASP A 6 7.08 -26.86 22.91
C ASP A 6 7.37 -27.40 24.32
N ILE A 7 6.43 -28.16 24.90
CA ILE A 7 6.59 -28.80 26.22
C ILE A 7 7.65 -29.91 26.16
N SER A 8 7.66 -30.74 25.11
CA SER A 8 8.66 -31.78 24.91
C SER A 8 10.07 -31.18 24.77
N ALA A 9 10.21 -30.07 24.05
CA ALA A 9 11.48 -29.35 23.95
C ALA A 9 11.96 -28.84 25.32
N LEU A 10 11.05 -28.31 26.15
CA LEU A 10 11.37 -27.84 27.50
C LEU A 10 11.75 -28.99 28.46
N ALA A 11 11.05 -30.13 28.36
CA ALA A 11 11.33 -31.31 29.17
C ALA A 11 12.70 -31.91 28.84
N ILE A 12 13.02 -32.02 27.55
CA ILE A 12 14.33 -32.52 27.10
C ILE A 12 15.44 -31.52 27.43
N GLY A 13 15.19 -30.21 27.32
CA GLY A 13 16.14 -29.20 27.77
C GLY A 13 16.42 -29.29 29.28
N ALA A 14 15.39 -29.58 30.09
CA ALA A 14 15.55 -29.72 31.54
C ALA A 14 16.39 -30.95 31.92
N THR A 15 16.14 -32.11 31.30
CA THR A 15 16.95 -33.32 31.57
C THR A 15 18.41 -33.11 31.19
N VAL A 16 18.62 -32.36 30.11
CA VAL A 16 19.94 -31.97 29.63
C VAL A 16 20.66 -31.03 30.59
N VAL A 17 20.00 -30.01 31.12
CA VAL A 17 20.59 -29.07 32.10
C VAL A 17 20.93 -29.77 33.41
N VAL A 18 20.09 -30.70 33.86
CA VAL A 18 20.33 -31.49 35.09
C VAL A 18 21.52 -32.43 34.93
N ALA A 19 21.76 -32.95 33.73
CA ALA A 19 22.92 -33.80 33.43
C ALA A 19 24.25 -33.02 33.33
N HIS A 20 24.22 -31.68 33.32
CA HIS A 20 25.42 -30.86 33.15
C HIS A 20 26.27 -30.80 34.43
N PRO A 21 27.61 -30.83 34.35
CA PRO A 21 28.49 -30.75 35.53
C PRO A 21 28.28 -29.47 36.36
N GLN A 22 27.86 -28.37 35.72
CA GLN A 22 27.56 -27.08 36.35
C GLN A 22 26.04 -26.81 36.50
N HIS A 23 25.24 -27.85 36.69
CA HIS A 23 23.77 -27.75 36.77
C HIS A 23 23.27 -26.74 37.82
N VAL A 24 23.94 -26.60 38.97
CA VAL A 24 23.55 -25.64 40.04
C VAL A 24 23.55 -24.20 39.53
N LEU A 25 24.50 -23.84 38.66
CA LEU A 25 24.58 -22.50 38.07
C LEU A 25 23.58 -22.34 36.91
N MET A 26 23.42 -23.37 36.08
CA MET A 26 22.59 -23.32 34.86
C MET A 26 21.09 -23.39 35.14
N LEU A 27 20.66 -24.08 36.19
CA LEU A 27 19.25 -24.27 36.55
C LEU A 27 18.48 -22.95 36.75
N PRO A 28 18.97 -21.94 37.51
CA PRO A 28 18.26 -20.66 37.65
C PRO A 28 18.15 -19.91 36.32
N PHE A 29 19.20 -19.89 35.49
CA PHE A 29 19.14 -19.26 34.16
C PHE A 29 18.15 -19.98 33.24
N TYR A 30 18.13 -21.32 33.29
CA TYR A 30 17.17 -22.13 32.54
C TYR A 30 15.74 -21.84 32.99
N ALA A 31 15.45 -21.83 34.30
CA ALA A 31 14.13 -21.53 34.83
C ALA A 31 13.65 -20.12 34.44
N VAL A 32 14.53 -19.12 34.55
CA VAL A 32 14.22 -17.73 34.15
C VAL A 32 13.98 -17.62 32.64
N SER A 33 14.66 -18.42 31.80
CA SER A 33 14.45 -18.45 30.34
C SER A 33 13.22 -19.27 29.90
N ALA A 34 12.85 -20.30 30.68
CA ALA A 34 11.74 -21.20 30.40
C ALA A 34 10.38 -20.50 30.54
N CYS A 35 10.23 -19.61 31.53
CA CYS A 35 9.02 -18.83 31.75
C CYS A 35 8.63 -17.95 30.53
N PRO A 36 9.49 -17.06 30.00
CA PRO A 36 9.18 -16.24 28.82
C PRO A 36 9.04 -17.10 27.57
N TYR A 37 9.81 -18.19 27.43
CA TYR A 37 9.65 -19.15 26.34
C TYR A 37 8.22 -19.70 26.29
N LEU A 38 7.73 -20.26 27.41
CA LEU A 38 6.37 -20.82 27.45
C LEU A 38 5.31 -19.74 27.21
N ALA A 39 5.50 -18.54 27.77
CA ALA A 39 4.57 -17.43 27.62
C ALA A 39 4.46 -16.94 26.16
N PHE A 40 5.58 -16.76 25.45
CA PHE A 40 5.59 -16.34 24.05
C PHE A 40 5.03 -17.44 23.12
N HIS A 41 5.37 -18.71 23.36
CA HIS A 41 4.87 -19.82 22.57
C HIS A 41 3.37 -20.06 22.77
N LEU A 42 2.85 -19.86 24.00
CA LEU A 42 1.41 -19.84 24.26
C LEU A 42 0.73 -18.68 23.55
N ALA A 43 1.31 -17.48 23.60
CA ALA A 43 0.76 -16.32 22.90
C ALA A 43 0.78 -16.50 21.36
N ARG A 44 1.78 -17.21 20.81
CA ARG A 44 1.83 -17.62 19.40
C ARG A 44 0.65 -18.53 19.03
N LEU A 45 0.33 -19.51 19.86
CA LEU A 45 -0.82 -20.40 19.61
C LEU A 45 -2.14 -19.63 19.63
N LEU A 46 -2.29 -18.69 20.57
CA LEU A 46 -3.46 -17.82 20.64
C LEU A 46 -3.57 -16.94 19.39
N LEU A 47 -2.46 -16.37 18.93
CA LEU A 47 -2.40 -15.60 17.71
C LEU A 47 -2.83 -16.44 16.50
N LEU A 48 -2.29 -17.65 16.35
CA LEU A 48 -2.63 -18.56 15.25
C LEU A 48 -4.11 -18.93 15.28
N HIS A 49 -4.64 -19.27 16.46
CA HIS A 49 -6.06 -19.59 16.64
C HIS A 49 -6.96 -18.42 16.21
N GLN A 50 -6.61 -17.20 16.60
CA GLN A 50 -7.35 -15.99 16.21
C GLN A 50 -7.28 -15.72 14.72
N PHE A 51 -6.10 -15.91 14.13
CA PHE A 51 -5.85 -15.76 12.72
C PHE A 51 -6.74 -16.71 11.90
N THR A 52 -6.73 -18.01 12.25
CA THR A 52 -7.56 -19.03 11.60
C THR A 52 -9.05 -18.73 11.75
N ARG A 53 -9.54 -18.36 12.95
CA ARG A 53 -10.97 -18.04 13.15
C ARG A 53 -11.42 -16.86 12.31
N ARG A 54 -10.58 -15.83 12.17
CA ARG A 54 -10.90 -14.65 11.36
C ARG A 54 -10.88 -14.96 9.87
N LEU A 55 -9.88 -15.69 9.39
CA LEU A 55 -9.84 -16.13 7.99
C LEU A 55 -11.05 -17.00 7.65
N CYS A 56 -11.40 -17.99 8.48
CA CYS A 56 -12.58 -18.82 8.24
C CYS A 56 -13.88 -17.99 8.22
N ARG A 57 -14.00 -16.95 9.05
CA ARG A 57 -15.16 -16.03 9.00
C ARG A 57 -15.19 -15.23 7.70
N LEU A 58 -14.04 -14.71 7.26
CA LEU A 58 -13.92 -13.98 6.00
C LEU A 58 -14.29 -14.84 4.79
N PHE A 59 -13.75 -16.07 4.72
CA PHE A 59 -14.09 -17.01 3.64
C PHE A 59 -15.59 -17.33 3.61
N ARG A 60 -16.21 -17.63 4.75
CA ARG A 60 -17.66 -17.87 4.83
C ARG A 60 -18.50 -16.65 4.44
N GLN A 61 -18.05 -15.45 4.81
CA GLN A 61 -18.75 -14.21 4.42
C GLN A 61 -18.64 -13.96 2.92
N SER A 62 -17.45 -14.17 2.33
CA SER A 62 -17.21 -14.07 0.90
C SER A 62 -18.09 -15.01 0.09
N GLU A 63 -18.30 -16.24 0.56
CA GLU A 63 -19.19 -17.21 -0.10
C GLU A 63 -20.67 -16.80 -0.01
N SER A 64 -21.07 -16.13 1.08
CA SER A 64 -22.48 -15.84 1.34
C SER A 64 -23.05 -14.61 0.61
N LYS A 65 -22.24 -13.60 0.25
CA LYS A 65 -22.68 -12.38 -0.45
C LYS A 65 -21.57 -11.78 -1.35
N PRO A 66 -21.63 -11.98 -2.68
CA PRO A 66 -20.61 -11.47 -3.59
C PRO A 66 -20.75 -9.97 -3.92
N THR A 67 -21.84 -9.30 -3.53
CA THR A 67 -22.11 -7.91 -3.94
C THR A 67 -22.57 -7.04 -2.76
N ALA A 68 -21.98 -5.84 -2.66
CA ALA A 68 -22.35 -4.71 -1.79
C ALA A 68 -21.78 -4.59 -0.34
N GLN A 69 -20.75 -5.35 0.08
CA GLN A 69 -20.21 -5.23 1.45
C GLN A 69 -18.67 -5.14 1.52
N SER A 70 -18.08 -4.12 0.89
CA SER A 70 -16.64 -3.82 1.03
C SER A 70 -16.25 -3.31 2.42
N ALA A 71 -17.14 -2.59 3.12
CA ALA A 71 -16.83 -2.02 4.45
C ALA A 71 -16.55 -3.05 5.57
N PRO A 72 -17.36 -4.11 5.79
CA PRO A 72 -17.05 -5.12 6.80
C PRO A 72 -15.86 -6.02 6.40
N ALA A 73 -15.67 -6.28 5.11
CA ALA A 73 -14.48 -6.98 4.60
C ALA A 73 -13.20 -6.17 4.85
N LEU A 74 -13.26 -4.85 4.65
CA LEU A 74 -12.16 -3.92 4.89
C LEU A 74 -11.89 -3.71 6.39
N LEU A 75 -12.93 -3.67 7.23
CA LEU A 75 -12.79 -3.66 8.70
C LEU A 75 -12.20 -4.97 9.24
N ALA A 76 -12.57 -6.11 8.66
CA ALA A 76 -12.00 -7.41 9.00
C ALA A 76 -10.55 -7.54 8.51
N ALA A 77 -10.21 -6.96 7.35
CA ALA A 77 -8.84 -6.85 6.84
C ALA A 77 -7.97 -5.95 7.72
N ARG A 78 -8.49 -4.82 8.22
CA ARG A 78 -7.79 -3.96 9.20
C ARG A 78 -7.39 -4.74 10.46
N GLY A 79 -8.34 -5.48 11.01
CA GLY A 79 -8.08 -6.33 12.16
C GLY A 79 -7.04 -7.42 11.89
N LEU A 80 -7.02 -7.95 10.67
CA LEU A 80 -6.07 -8.96 10.25
C LEU A 80 -4.66 -8.39 10.07
N ARG A 81 -4.52 -7.18 9.53
CA ARG A 81 -3.23 -6.47 9.46
C ARG A 81 -2.68 -6.15 10.83
N TYR A 82 -3.51 -5.67 11.77
CA TYR A 82 -3.07 -5.43 13.15
C TYR A 82 -2.60 -6.71 13.82
N LEU A 83 -3.36 -7.79 13.63
CA LEU A 83 -3.02 -9.09 14.18
C LEU A 83 -1.71 -9.63 13.57
N ALA A 84 -1.50 -9.45 12.26
CA ALA A 84 -0.28 -9.85 11.59
C ALA A 84 0.94 -9.00 12.00
N GLN A 85 0.79 -7.67 12.15
CA GLN A 85 1.86 -6.79 12.61
C GLN A 85 2.30 -7.11 14.05
N LEU A 86 1.36 -7.36 14.95
CA LEU A 86 1.70 -7.84 16.29
C LEU A 86 2.29 -9.24 16.22
N GLY A 87 1.73 -10.10 15.38
CA GLY A 87 2.22 -11.44 15.11
C GLY A 87 3.70 -11.45 14.77
N CYS A 88 4.15 -10.58 13.86
CA CYS A 88 5.56 -10.42 13.53
C CYS A 88 6.41 -10.11 14.77
N ARG A 89 5.99 -9.17 15.63
CA ARG A 89 6.75 -8.82 16.85
C ARG A 89 6.82 -9.99 17.82
N LEU A 90 5.69 -10.65 18.03
CA LEU A 90 5.57 -11.76 18.97
C LEU A 90 6.35 -12.98 18.49
N LEU A 91 6.34 -13.26 17.18
CA LEU A 91 7.10 -14.35 16.57
C LEU A 91 8.61 -14.08 16.61
N TRP A 92 9.05 -12.82 16.42
CA TRP A 92 10.46 -12.46 16.65
C TRP A 92 10.90 -12.71 18.10
N LEU A 93 10.03 -12.42 19.07
CA LEU A 93 10.31 -12.70 20.48
C LEU A 93 10.30 -14.21 20.77
N SER A 94 9.36 -14.96 20.22
CA SER A 94 9.30 -16.43 20.29
C SER A 94 10.57 -17.08 19.71
N LEU A 95 11.04 -16.58 18.57
CA LEU A 95 12.28 -17.01 17.93
C LEU A 95 13.49 -16.67 18.82
N SER A 96 13.53 -15.46 19.40
CA SER A 96 14.60 -15.06 20.30
C SER A 96 14.65 -15.89 21.58
N SER A 97 13.49 -16.23 22.16
CA SER A 97 13.42 -17.12 23.33
C SER A 97 13.84 -18.55 22.98
N SER A 98 13.49 -19.03 21.78
CA SER A 98 13.97 -20.32 21.28
C SER A 98 15.49 -20.32 21.13
N CYS A 99 16.08 -19.28 20.52
CA CYS A 99 17.54 -19.15 20.40
C CYS A 99 18.24 -19.07 21.77
N LEU A 100 17.66 -18.36 22.74
CA LEU A 100 18.19 -18.30 24.10
C LEU A 100 18.22 -19.69 24.75
N LEU A 101 17.13 -20.45 24.63
CA LEU A 101 17.03 -21.82 25.16
C LEU A 101 18.09 -22.74 24.51
N VAL A 102 18.37 -22.55 23.22
CA VAL A 102 19.41 -23.27 22.47
C VAL A 102 20.80 -22.95 22.97
N CYS A 103 21.09 -21.67 23.17
CA CYS A 103 22.38 -21.24 23.69
C CYS A 103 22.66 -21.85 25.07
N LEU A 104 21.64 -21.90 25.94
CA LEU A 104 21.74 -22.50 27.28
C LEU A 104 21.85 -24.04 27.25
N THR A 105 21.46 -24.69 26.15
CA THR A 105 21.47 -26.16 26.02
C THR A 105 22.46 -26.66 24.97
N TRP A 106 23.38 -25.79 24.52
CA TRP A 106 24.22 -26.00 23.34
C TRP A 106 25.21 -27.17 23.47
N GLU A 107 25.73 -27.39 24.67
CA GLU A 107 26.87 -28.28 24.93
C GLU A 107 26.49 -29.78 24.99
N THR A 108 25.20 -30.08 24.98
CA THR A 108 24.63 -31.38 25.36
C THR A 108 23.53 -31.78 24.37
N ARG A 109 23.93 -31.99 23.12
CA ARG A 109 23.02 -32.30 22.00
C ARG A 109 22.66 -33.78 21.98
N SER A 110 21.39 -34.11 22.22
CA SER A 110 20.80 -35.36 21.73
C SER A 110 20.23 -35.12 20.32
N PRO A 111 20.20 -36.12 19.42
CA PRO A 111 19.60 -35.95 18.10
C PRO A 111 18.12 -35.55 18.19
N ALA A 112 17.42 -36.00 19.23
CA ALA A 112 16.03 -35.64 19.49
C ALA A 112 15.84 -34.16 19.85
N SER A 113 16.75 -33.56 20.66
CA SER A 113 16.65 -32.14 21.02
C SER A 113 16.88 -31.24 19.81
N LEU A 114 17.86 -31.58 18.96
CA LEU A 114 18.11 -30.88 17.71
C LEU A 114 16.93 -30.98 16.74
N ALA A 115 16.31 -32.15 16.61
CA ALA A 115 15.16 -32.35 15.73
C ALA A 115 13.94 -31.52 16.17
N LEU A 116 13.60 -31.54 17.47
CA LEU A 116 12.48 -30.77 18.00
C LEU A 116 12.69 -29.26 17.84
N LEU A 117 13.91 -28.80 18.06
CA LEU A 117 14.27 -27.41 17.88
C LEU A 117 14.19 -26.97 16.42
N ALA A 118 14.73 -27.77 15.50
CA ALA A 118 14.70 -27.46 14.08
C ALA A 118 13.25 -27.35 13.57
N ILE A 119 12.36 -28.22 14.03
CA ILE A 119 10.93 -28.15 13.73
C ILE A 119 10.32 -26.87 14.32
N GLY A 120 10.59 -26.56 15.58
CA GLY A 120 10.09 -25.36 16.25
C GLY A 120 10.47 -24.06 15.55
N ILE A 121 11.78 -23.89 15.26
CA ILE A 121 12.32 -22.72 14.56
C ILE A 121 11.75 -22.63 13.14
N SER A 122 11.63 -23.75 12.43
CA SER A 122 11.06 -23.77 11.07
C SER A 122 9.60 -23.34 11.09
N CYS A 123 8.80 -23.81 12.05
CA CYS A 123 7.42 -23.36 12.24
C CYS A 123 7.34 -21.85 12.50
N ASP A 124 8.18 -21.32 13.39
CA ASP A 124 8.21 -19.88 13.68
C ASP A 124 8.64 -19.05 12.48
N ALA A 125 9.63 -19.52 11.71
CA ALA A 125 10.08 -18.86 10.50
C ALA A 125 8.97 -18.81 9.43
N VAL A 126 8.23 -19.90 9.23
CA VAL A 126 7.09 -19.94 8.30
C VAL A 126 5.96 -19.02 8.77
N LEU A 127 5.63 -19.02 10.06
CA LEU A 127 4.62 -18.13 10.62
C LEU A 127 5.04 -16.66 10.51
N LEU A 128 6.32 -16.36 10.73
CA LEU A 128 6.86 -15.01 10.59
C LEU A 128 6.81 -14.57 9.13
N ALA A 129 7.27 -15.40 8.19
CA ALA A 129 7.24 -15.11 6.77
C ALA A 129 5.80 -14.87 6.29
N THR A 130 4.85 -15.73 6.67
CA THR A 130 3.44 -15.56 6.33
C THR A 130 2.85 -14.29 6.92
N CYS A 131 3.12 -13.97 8.19
CA CYS A 131 2.68 -12.70 8.80
C CYS A 131 3.29 -11.50 8.08
N THR A 132 4.58 -11.52 7.74
CA THR A 132 5.22 -10.41 7.01
C THR A 132 4.61 -10.21 5.63
N ARG A 133 4.38 -11.30 4.88
CA ARG A 133 3.70 -11.24 3.58
C ARG A 133 2.29 -10.73 3.73
N LEU A 134 1.58 -11.16 4.76
CA LEU A 134 0.22 -10.70 5.00
C LEU A 134 0.16 -9.20 5.35
N THR A 135 1.13 -8.70 6.12
CA THR A 135 1.24 -7.25 6.38
C THR A 135 1.60 -6.44 5.14
N GLU A 136 2.26 -7.05 4.16
CA GLU A 136 2.57 -6.44 2.86
C GLU A 136 1.36 -6.50 1.90
N CYS A 137 0.65 -7.63 1.86
CA CYS A 137 -0.47 -7.87 0.95
C CYS A 137 -1.77 -7.20 1.42
N ILE A 138 -2.03 -7.14 2.73
CA ILE A 138 -3.17 -6.41 3.27
C ILE A 138 -2.74 -4.95 3.35
N GLY A 139 -2.92 -4.26 2.23
CA GLY A 139 -2.56 -2.86 2.06
C GLY A 139 -3.24 -1.91 3.05
N GLY A 140 -2.88 -0.64 2.94
CA GLY A 140 -3.50 0.45 3.69
C GLY A 140 -4.95 0.70 3.36
N THR A 141 -5.58 1.55 4.15
CA THR A 141 -6.85 2.14 3.75
C THR A 141 -6.62 2.91 2.44
N CYS A 142 -7.32 2.51 1.39
CA CYS A 142 -7.17 3.13 0.08
C CYS A 142 -8.49 3.72 -0.38
N LEU A 143 -8.42 4.98 -0.80
CA LEU A 143 -9.53 5.69 -1.40
C LEU A 143 -9.19 6.03 -2.85
N ALA A 144 -10.09 5.71 -3.78
CA ALA A 144 -9.89 5.89 -5.21
C ALA A 144 -10.95 6.84 -5.80
N TYR A 145 -10.52 7.72 -6.71
CA TYR A 145 -11.38 8.60 -7.48
C TYR A 145 -11.00 8.52 -8.96
N GLY A 146 -12.00 8.34 -9.81
CA GLY A 146 -11.84 8.32 -11.27
C GLY A 146 -12.47 9.54 -11.91
N LEU A 147 -11.73 10.23 -12.77
CA LEU A 147 -12.22 11.32 -13.61
C LEU A 147 -11.94 11.00 -15.07
N VAL A 148 -12.99 10.84 -15.86
CA VAL A 148 -12.90 10.62 -17.31
C VAL A 148 -13.55 11.78 -18.03
N SER A 149 -12.77 12.47 -18.85
CA SER A 149 -13.22 13.57 -19.69
C SER A 149 -13.00 13.23 -21.16
N PRO A 150 -14.02 13.40 -22.02
CA PRO A 150 -13.84 13.26 -23.46
C PRO A 150 -12.86 14.32 -23.94
N GLU A 151 -12.10 13.98 -24.99
CA GLU A 151 -11.25 14.95 -25.68
C GLU A 151 -12.12 16.09 -26.20
N LEU A 152 -11.77 17.33 -25.83
CA LEU A 152 -12.45 18.51 -26.35
C LEU A 152 -12.21 18.61 -27.87
N PRO A 153 -13.21 19.06 -28.65
CA PRO A 153 -13.06 19.24 -30.09
C PRO A 153 -11.87 20.18 -30.41
N PRO A 154 -11.08 19.87 -31.45
CA PRO A 154 -10.00 20.74 -31.91
C PRO A 154 -10.61 22.09 -32.33
N GLY A 155 -10.32 23.14 -31.57
CA GLY A 155 -10.95 24.46 -31.70
C GLY A 155 -11.40 25.05 -30.36
N ALA A 156 -11.83 24.22 -29.40
CA ALA A 156 -12.22 24.69 -28.06
C ALA A 156 -11.01 24.98 -27.15
N SER A 157 -9.86 24.36 -27.43
CA SER A 157 -8.58 24.66 -26.75
C SER A 157 -7.66 25.57 -27.57
N THR A 158 -7.86 25.74 -28.87
CA THR A 158 -6.95 26.53 -29.72
C THR A 158 -7.43 27.94 -30.01
N GLY A 159 -8.72 28.26 -29.79
CA GLY A 159 -9.23 29.63 -29.92
C GLY A 159 -8.77 30.60 -28.81
N PHE A 160 -8.32 30.09 -27.66
CA PHE A 160 -7.90 30.91 -26.52
C PHE A 160 -6.40 30.88 -26.23
N PHE A 161 -5.69 29.83 -26.65
CA PHE A 161 -4.27 29.64 -26.30
C PHE A 161 -3.27 30.13 -27.37
N ASN A 162 -3.72 30.57 -28.55
CA ASN A 162 -2.82 30.96 -29.65
C ASN A 162 -2.82 32.45 -30.03
N ASN A 163 -3.40 33.35 -29.23
CA ASN A 163 -3.42 34.79 -29.52
C ASN A 163 -2.51 35.61 -28.58
N VAL A 164 -1.23 35.24 -28.49
CA VAL A 164 -0.18 36.17 -28.05
C VAL A 164 0.99 36.05 -29.03
N GLY A 165 0.88 36.74 -30.17
CA GLY A 165 1.96 36.79 -31.15
C GLY A 165 1.57 37.27 -32.54
N GLY A 166 1.12 38.52 -32.67
CA GLY A 166 1.34 39.33 -33.86
C GLY A 166 0.45 39.13 -35.09
N GLY A 167 -0.33 40.16 -35.41
CA GLY A 167 -0.54 40.60 -36.79
C GLY A 167 -1.68 39.97 -37.59
N GLY A 168 -2.82 40.67 -37.61
CA GLY A 168 -3.72 40.85 -38.75
C GLY A 168 -4.05 39.65 -39.65
N GLY A 169 -5.27 39.12 -39.52
CA GLY A 169 -5.86 38.25 -40.53
C GLY A 169 -7.23 37.74 -40.14
N SER A 170 -8.27 38.29 -40.77
CA SER A 170 -9.65 37.81 -40.70
C SER A 170 -9.71 36.32 -41.07
N GLY A 171 -10.20 35.49 -40.15
CA GLY A 171 -10.34 34.05 -40.35
C GLY A 171 -11.42 33.52 -39.43
N SER A 172 -12.64 33.43 -39.95
CA SER A 172 -13.78 32.75 -39.33
C SER A 172 -13.36 31.34 -38.85
N THR A 173 -13.28 31.15 -37.53
CA THR A 173 -13.10 29.81 -36.95
C THR A 173 -14.40 29.03 -37.14
N VAL A 174 -14.44 28.26 -38.22
CA VAL A 174 -15.45 27.23 -38.46
C VAL A 174 -15.38 26.24 -37.29
N VAL A 175 -16.36 26.34 -36.39
CA VAL A 175 -16.72 25.28 -35.46
C VAL A 175 -17.18 24.11 -36.32
N LEU A 176 -16.26 23.23 -36.69
CA LEU A 176 -16.66 21.94 -37.24
C LEU A 176 -17.40 21.22 -36.11
N LEU A 177 -18.73 21.28 -36.19
CA LEU A 177 -19.65 20.38 -35.53
C LEU A 177 -19.07 18.97 -35.70
N GLN A 178 -18.42 18.46 -34.65
CA GLN A 178 -18.11 17.03 -34.59
C GLN A 178 -19.40 16.31 -34.93
N SER A 179 -19.37 15.43 -35.94
CA SER A 179 -20.57 14.71 -36.33
C SER A 179 -21.17 14.07 -35.07
N PRO A 180 -22.51 14.08 -34.89
CA PRO A 180 -23.15 13.47 -33.71
C PRO A 180 -22.68 12.01 -33.48
N THR A 181 -22.29 11.34 -34.56
CA THR A 181 -21.70 10.01 -34.57
C THR A 181 -20.29 9.94 -33.97
N ALA A 182 -19.43 10.94 -34.20
CA ALA A 182 -18.08 11.00 -33.63
C ALA A 182 -18.14 11.30 -32.12
N HIS A 183 -18.97 12.26 -31.71
CA HIS A 183 -19.18 12.56 -30.29
C HIS A 183 -19.74 11.34 -29.53
N ARG A 184 -20.73 10.65 -30.12
CA ARG A 184 -21.31 9.43 -29.53
C ARG A 184 -20.29 8.28 -29.41
N LYS A 185 -19.41 8.11 -30.40
CA LYS A 185 -18.33 7.12 -30.36
C LYS A 185 -17.31 7.43 -29.25
N GLN A 186 -16.93 8.70 -29.10
CA GLN A 186 -16.00 9.14 -28.06
C GLN A 186 -16.60 8.95 -26.66
N LEU A 187 -17.88 9.31 -26.47
CA LEU A 187 -18.58 9.09 -25.22
C LEU A 187 -18.65 7.59 -24.88
N ALA A 188 -18.96 6.73 -25.86
CA ALA A 188 -18.98 5.28 -25.68
C ALA A 188 -17.60 4.69 -25.32
N ARG A 189 -16.50 5.31 -25.78
CA ARG A 189 -15.13 4.94 -25.36
C ARG A 189 -14.89 5.34 -23.91
N CYS A 190 -15.25 6.56 -23.54
CA CYS A 190 -15.09 7.08 -22.17
C CYS A 190 -15.91 6.27 -21.15
N THR A 191 -17.13 5.86 -21.49
CA THR A 191 -17.95 4.99 -20.62
C THR A 191 -17.28 3.63 -20.43
N ARG A 192 -16.75 3.00 -21.50
CA ARG A 192 -16.02 1.73 -21.39
C ARG A 192 -14.76 1.84 -20.52
N GLN A 193 -14.04 2.95 -20.62
CA GLN A 193 -12.90 3.23 -19.75
C GLN A 193 -13.34 3.35 -18.29
N LEU A 194 -14.40 4.12 -18.02
CA LEU A 194 -14.98 4.27 -16.69
C LEU A 194 -15.37 2.91 -16.08
N ASP A 195 -16.05 2.06 -16.86
CA ASP A 195 -16.47 0.72 -16.43
C ASP A 195 -15.26 -0.17 -16.09
N SER A 196 -14.22 -0.12 -16.93
CA SER A 196 -12.98 -0.86 -16.71
C SER A 196 -12.28 -0.43 -15.42
N ILE A 197 -12.28 0.87 -15.11
CA ILE A 197 -11.68 1.43 -13.89
C ILE A 197 -12.52 1.10 -12.66
N GLN A 198 -13.86 1.15 -12.75
CA GLN A 198 -14.74 0.74 -11.67
C GLN A 198 -14.57 -0.75 -11.35
N TYR A 199 -14.43 -1.59 -12.38
CA TYR A 199 -14.09 -2.99 -12.22
C TYR A 199 -12.70 -3.17 -11.59
N PHE A 200 -11.71 -2.37 -12.00
CA PHE A 200 -10.38 -2.37 -11.40
C PHE A 200 -10.41 -1.98 -9.92
N PHE A 201 -11.16 -0.94 -9.54
CA PHE A 201 -11.32 -0.53 -8.14
C PHE A 201 -12.00 -1.61 -7.30
N SER A 202 -13.02 -2.28 -7.83
CA SER A 202 -13.71 -3.35 -7.11
C SER A 202 -12.85 -4.61 -6.98
N SER A 203 -12.15 -5.02 -8.03
CA SER A 203 -11.24 -6.18 -8.02
C SER A 203 -10.06 -6.00 -7.07
N HIS A 204 -9.52 -4.78 -6.94
CA HIS A 204 -8.41 -4.47 -6.02
C HIS A 204 -8.90 -4.01 -4.63
N LEU A 205 -10.19 -4.17 -4.32
CA LEU A 205 -10.80 -3.80 -3.04
C LEU A 205 -10.55 -2.33 -2.62
N LEU A 206 -10.41 -1.44 -3.59
CA LEU A 206 -10.23 -0.01 -3.36
C LEU A 206 -11.58 0.61 -3.00
N THR A 207 -11.61 1.48 -1.97
CA THR A 207 -12.84 2.21 -1.64
C THR A 207 -13.04 3.29 -2.69
N SER A 208 -14.07 3.16 -3.52
CA SER A 208 -14.38 4.16 -4.54
C SER A 208 -15.12 5.33 -3.90
N PHE A 209 -14.56 6.54 -4.01
CA PHE A 209 -15.29 7.80 -3.74
C PHE A 209 -16.32 8.07 -4.82
N GLY A 210 -15.99 7.68 -6.06
CA GLY A 210 -16.82 7.87 -7.23
C GLY A 210 -16.00 7.82 -8.51
N CYS A 211 -16.70 7.70 -9.63
CA CYS A 211 -16.13 7.79 -10.97
C CYS A 211 -17.00 8.76 -11.77
N ASP A 212 -16.46 9.94 -12.07
CA ASP A 212 -17.17 10.99 -12.80
C ASP A 212 -16.86 10.92 -14.29
N LEU A 213 -17.92 10.93 -15.11
CA LEU A 213 -17.84 11.07 -16.56
C LEU A 213 -18.28 12.48 -16.96
N ASN A 214 -17.40 13.21 -17.61
CA ASN A 214 -17.66 14.59 -18.02
C ASN A 214 -18.33 14.68 -19.39
N SER A 215 -19.64 14.41 -19.48
CA SER A 215 -20.38 14.50 -20.76
C SER A 215 -20.73 15.94 -21.17
N SER A 216 -20.76 16.90 -20.24
CA SER A 216 -21.31 18.25 -20.46
C SER A 216 -20.39 19.43 -20.13
N GLY A 217 -19.10 19.20 -19.88
CA GLY A 217 -18.13 20.27 -19.66
C GLY A 217 -18.00 20.72 -18.21
N LEU A 218 -17.40 19.88 -17.37
CA LEU A 218 -16.99 20.19 -16.00
C LEU A 218 -16.06 21.40 -15.99
N SER A 219 -16.42 22.39 -15.16
CA SER A 219 -15.54 23.51 -14.84
C SER A 219 -14.42 23.06 -13.89
N ARG A 220 -13.30 23.77 -13.94
CA ARG A 220 -12.17 23.56 -13.02
C ARG A 220 -12.62 23.62 -11.55
N ASP A 221 -13.49 24.57 -11.21
CA ASP A 221 -13.89 24.83 -9.83
C ASP A 221 -14.65 23.65 -9.22
N LEU A 222 -15.54 23.01 -10.00
CA LEU A 222 -16.27 21.83 -9.52
C LEU A 222 -15.34 20.65 -9.26
N VAL A 223 -14.37 20.43 -10.15
CA VAL A 223 -13.37 19.37 -10.00
C VAL A 223 -12.46 19.65 -8.80
N GLN A 224 -12.01 20.89 -8.62
CA GLN A 224 -11.23 21.27 -7.44
C GLN A 224 -12.02 21.08 -6.14
N GLN A 225 -13.31 21.43 -6.11
CA GLN A 225 -14.17 21.20 -4.95
C GLN A 225 -14.36 19.71 -4.64
N LYS A 226 -14.60 18.88 -5.67
CA LYS A 226 -14.70 17.42 -5.50
C LYS A 226 -13.38 16.81 -5.03
N LEU A 227 -12.25 17.24 -5.57
CA LEU A 227 -10.93 16.80 -5.12
C LEU A 227 -10.67 17.20 -3.66
N ARG A 228 -11.09 18.40 -3.23
CA ARG A 228 -11.04 18.78 -1.81
C ARG A 228 -11.88 17.85 -0.95
N GLN A 229 -13.14 17.58 -1.33
CA GLN A 229 -14.01 16.66 -0.60
C GLN A 229 -13.40 15.25 -0.52
N PHE A 230 -12.84 14.77 -1.61
CA PHE A 230 -12.13 13.49 -1.70
C PHE A 230 -10.94 13.43 -0.73
N PHE A 231 -10.05 14.42 -0.74
CA PHE A 231 -8.89 14.45 0.15
C PHE A 231 -9.26 14.69 1.63
N CYS A 232 -10.37 15.37 1.89
CA CYS A 232 -10.92 15.55 3.23
C CYS A 232 -11.66 14.32 3.75
N GLN A 233 -12.01 13.35 2.88
CA GLN A 233 -12.69 12.15 3.34
C GLN A 233 -11.82 11.38 4.34
N ARG A 234 -12.50 10.83 5.35
CA ARG A 234 -11.87 10.07 6.43
C ARG A 234 -12.43 8.66 6.48
N THR A 235 -11.63 7.77 7.04
CA THR A 235 -12.02 6.43 7.45
C THR A 235 -13.09 6.53 8.57
N PRO A 236 -13.97 5.53 8.76
CA PRO A 236 -14.93 5.51 9.88
C PRO A 236 -14.29 5.75 11.27
N ASP A 237 -13.03 5.39 11.44
CA ASP A 237 -12.24 5.62 12.66
C ASP A 237 -11.69 7.07 12.75
N LYS A 238 -12.22 8.00 11.94
CA LYS A 238 -11.80 9.41 11.79
C LYS A 238 -10.35 9.64 11.34
N GLN A 239 -9.60 8.58 11.03
CA GLN A 239 -8.25 8.66 10.48
C GLN A 239 -8.25 8.99 8.98
N ARG A 240 -7.14 9.55 8.50
CA ARG A 240 -6.92 9.77 7.06
C ARG A 240 -6.69 8.43 6.34
N TYR A 241 -6.94 8.38 5.03
CA TYR A 241 -6.60 7.18 4.26
C TYR A 241 -5.08 7.06 4.08
N ASP A 242 -4.53 5.86 4.18
CA ASP A 242 -3.11 5.58 3.97
C ASP A 242 -2.71 5.94 2.52
N THR A 243 -3.58 5.63 1.56
CA THR A 243 -3.34 5.84 0.12
C THR A 243 -4.53 6.49 -0.56
N TYR A 244 -4.28 7.54 -1.33
CA TYR A 244 -5.24 8.15 -2.24
C TYR A 244 -4.85 7.81 -3.69
N VAL A 245 -5.78 7.28 -4.47
CA VAL A 245 -5.58 6.96 -5.89
C VAL A 245 -6.47 7.89 -6.71
N VAL A 246 -5.87 8.65 -7.62
CA VAL A 246 -6.61 9.50 -8.55
C VAL A 246 -6.29 9.05 -9.96
N TYR A 247 -7.32 8.60 -10.66
CA TYR A 247 -7.26 8.28 -12.08
C TYR A 247 -7.82 9.45 -12.89
N TYR A 248 -7.06 9.93 -13.86
CA TYR A 248 -7.48 10.95 -14.81
C TYR A 248 -7.30 10.44 -16.23
N CYS A 249 -8.37 10.51 -17.03
CA CYS A 249 -8.31 10.34 -18.47
C CYS A 249 -8.92 11.57 -19.12
N GLY A 250 -8.16 12.28 -19.95
CA GLY A 250 -8.67 13.49 -20.59
C GLY A 250 -7.62 14.39 -21.24
N PRO A 251 -8.07 15.51 -21.82
CA PRO A 251 -7.21 16.41 -22.55
C PRO A 251 -6.25 17.16 -21.62
N THR A 252 -5.00 17.26 -22.05
CA THR A 252 -3.96 17.99 -21.34
C THR A 252 -3.38 19.09 -22.22
N ASP A 253 -2.98 20.18 -21.57
CA ASP A 253 -2.23 21.26 -22.21
C ASP A 253 -0.80 20.79 -22.60
N SER A 254 -0.10 21.59 -23.39
CA SER A 254 1.31 21.44 -23.76
C SER A 254 2.25 21.22 -22.55
N ALA A 255 1.93 21.84 -21.40
CA ALA A 255 2.65 21.65 -20.13
C ALA A 255 2.26 20.36 -19.37
N GLY A 256 1.27 19.61 -19.86
CA GLY A 256 0.69 18.44 -19.18
C GLY A 256 -0.39 18.78 -18.14
N ALA A 257 -0.78 20.05 -18.01
CA ALA A 257 -1.85 20.47 -17.11
C ALA A 257 -3.21 19.95 -17.58
N TRP A 258 -4.08 19.53 -16.66
CA TRP A 258 -5.42 19.05 -17.01
C TRP A 258 -6.25 20.19 -17.57
N ALA A 259 -6.76 20.04 -18.78
CA ALA A 259 -7.56 21.06 -19.44
C ALA A 259 -9.05 20.82 -19.16
N PHE A 260 -9.76 21.90 -18.84
CA PHE A 260 -11.20 21.89 -18.61
C PHE A 260 -11.93 22.79 -19.60
N PHE A 261 -13.25 22.67 -19.61
CA PHE A 261 -14.09 23.57 -20.38
C PHE A 261 -13.91 25.03 -19.90
N GLY A 262 -13.87 25.98 -20.84
CA GLY A 262 -13.61 27.40 -20.54
C GLY A 262 -12.13 27.80 -20.44
N GLY A 263 -11.21 26.96 -20.91
CA GLY A 263 -9.77 27.28 -20.99
C GLY A 263 -9.04 27.26 -19.65
N ALA A 264 -9.71 26.85 -18.57
CA ALA A 264 -9.08 26.69 -17.27
C ALA A 264 -8.23 25.41 -17.22
N CYS A 265 -7.04 25.50 -16.63
CA CYS A 265 -6.13 24.38 -16.44
C CYS A 265 -5.87 24.09 -14.96
N LEU A 266 -5.69 22.81 -14.61
CA LEU A 266 -5.20 22.38 -13.29
C LEU A 266 -3.80 21.77 -13.43
N GLY A 267 -2.80 22.49 -12.94
CA GLY A 267 -1.43 22.00 -12.88
C GLY A 267 -1.18 21.07 -11.68
N LEU A 268 -0.04 20.39 -11.71
CA LEU A 268 0.41 19.48 -10.65
C LEU A 268 0.57 20.20 -9.30
N GLU A 269 1.16 21.40 -9.28
CA GLU A 269 1.33 22.22 -8.08
C GLU A 269 -0.01 22.54 -7.39
N ALA A 270 -1.02 22.92 -8.18
CA ALA A 270 -2.36 23.21 -7.65
C ALA A 270 -3.00 21.95 -7.05
N LEU A 271 -2.87 20.79 -7.70
CA LEU A 271 -3.34 19.51 -7.17
C LEU A 271 -2.64 19.15 -5.84
N LEU A 272 -1.32 19.32 -5.79
CA LEU A 272 -0.53 19.08 -4.58
C LEU A 272 -0.88 20.04 -3.45
N GLN A 273 -1.21 21.30 -3.77
CA GLN A 273 -1.69 22.25 -2.79
C GLN A 273 -3.02 21.81 -2.17
N LEU A 274 -4.00 21.40 -2.99
CA LEU A 274 -5.27 20.86 -2.48
C LEU A 274 -5.07 19.66 -1.56
N TRP A 275 -4.12 18.80 -1.90
CA TRP A 275 -3.80 17.61 -1.11
C TRP A 275 -3.11 17.95 0.23
N ARG A 276 -2.24 18.98 0.25
CA ARG A 276 -1.60 19.51 1.46
C ARG A 276 -2.60 20.25 2.35
N GLU A 277 -3.47 21.07 1.78
CA GLU A 277 -4.55 21.76 2.51
C GLU A 277 -5.43 20.75 3.28
N ALA A 278 -5.77 19.62 2.63
CA ALA A 278 -6.52 18.55 3.28
C ALA A 278 -5.72 17.76 4.34
N ALA A 279 -4.39 17.89 4.34
CA ALA A 279 -3.51 17.33 5.36
C ALA A 279 -3.44 18.23 6.60
N THR A 280 -3.26 19.55 6.40
CA THR A 280 -3.17 20.53 7.50
C THR A 280 -4.50 20.71 8.21
N ALA A 281 -5.63 20.66 7.49
CA ALA A 281 -6.96 20.73 8.10
C ALA A 281 -7.27 19.61 9.12
N SER A 282 -6.47 18.54 9.17
CA SER A 282 -6.58 17.52 10.23
C SER A 282 -5.86 17.88 11.52
N GLU A 283 -4.81 18.68 11.46
CA GLU A 283 -3.94 18.95 12.61
C GLU A 283 -4.60 19.92 13.62
N ASP A 284 -5.49 20.80 13.16
CA ASP A 284 -6.19 21.80 14.00
C ASP A 284 -7.20 21.20 15.01
N SER A 285 -7.38 19.88 15.05
CA SER A 285 -8.28 19.18 15.98
C SER A 285 -7.59 18.20 16.93
N ALA A 286 -6.27 18.06 16.85
CA ALA A 286 -5.47 17.26 17.79
C ALA A 286 -4.70 18.19 18.73
N SER A 287 -5.37 18.59 19.82
CA SER A 287 -4.75 19.21 20.98
C SER A 287 -3.49 18.44 21.41
N ALA A 288 -2.40 19.19 21.63
CA ALA A 288 -1.14 18.73 22.22
C ALA A 288 -1.36 17.73 23.35
N SER A 289 -0.94 16.49 23.14
CA SER A 289 -0.59 15.57 24.22
C SER A 289 0.83 15.10 23.96
N ASP A 290 1.67 15.29 24.96
CA ASP A 290 3.13 15.18 24.97
C ASP A 290 3.63 13.73 24.82
N ASP A 291 3.40 13.13 23.65
CA ASP A 291 4.11 11.93 23.19
C ASP A 291 4.78 12.27 21.84
N GLU A 292 5.90 13.00 21.92
CA GLU A 292 6.90 13.20 20.87
C GLU A 292 7.38 11.84 20.31
N GLU A 293 6.72 11.30 19.27
CA GLU A 293 7.27 10.44 18.19
C GLU A 293 6.13 9.81 17.35
N GLY A 294 5.24 10.65 16.82
CA GLY A 294 4.11 10.25 15.99
C GLY A 294 4.04 10.97 14.64
N ARG A 295 5.14 11.55 14.15
CA ARG A 295 5.18 12.28 12.86
C ARG A 295 5.16 11.31 11.66
N GLY A 296 4.04 10.64 11.46
CA GLY A 296 3.94 9.56 10.48
C GLY A 296 2.53 9.30 9.95
N ASP A 297 1.65 10.30 9.97
CA ASP A 297 0.36 10.24 9.25
C ASP A 297 0.44 10.95 7.89
N GLU A 298 1.58 10.74 7.21
CA GLU A 298 1.74 11.17 5.81
C GLU A 298 1.08 10.13 4.91
N SER A 299 -0.16 10.38 4.49
CA SER A 299 -0.78 9.65 3.39
C SER A 299 0.11 9.69 2.14
N ARG A 300 0.01 8.67 1.28
CA ARG A 300 0.60 8.70 -0.06
C ARG A 300 -0.45 8.98 -1.13
N LEU A 301 -0.03 9.66 -2.19
CA LEU A 301 -0.85 9.93 -3.37
C LEU A 301 -0.33 9.11 -4.56
N LEU A 302 -1.23 8.42 -5.24
CA LEU A 302 -0.98 7.72 -6.49
C LEU A 302 -1.80 8.37 -7.59
N LEU A 303 -1.12 8.84 -8.62
CA LEU A 303 -1.71 9.50 -9.78
C LEU A 303 -1.58 8.59 -10.99
N VAL A 304 -2.69 8.28 -11.65
CA VAL A 304 -2.71 7.52 -12.90
C VAL A 304 -3.29 8.45 -13.96
N VAL A 305 -2.49 8.83 -14.95
CA VAL A 305 -2.84 9.84 -15.95
C VAL A 305 -2.77 9.24 -17.34
N ASP A 306 -3.95 9.01 -17.92
CA ASP A 306 -4.17 8.62 -19.32
C ASP A 306 -4.37 9.89 -20.16
N SER A 307 -3.27 10.43 -20.69
CA SER A 307 -3.29 11.65 -21.51
C SER A 307 -2.02 11.76 -22.36
N SER A 308 -2.14 12.41 -23.52
CA SER A 308 -1.03 12.59 -24.47
C SER A 308 0.20 13.27 -23.86
N ASN A 309 0.01 14.33 -23.06
CA ASN A 309 1.09 15.11 -22.46
C ASN A 309 1.38 14.79 -20.99
N GLY A 310 0.79 13.71 -20.43
CA GLY A 310 0.97 13.33 -19.02
C GLY A 310 2.43 13.05 -18.63
N HIS A 311 3.25 12.61 -19.58
CA HIS A 311 4.69 12.39 -19.39
C HIS A 311 5.46 13.65 -18.96
N ARG A 312 4.94 14.87 -19.22
CA ARG A 312 5.59 16.13 -18.82
C ARG A 312 5.74 16.26 -17.30
N TRP A 313 4.83 15.68 -16.54
CA TRP A 313 4.86 15.69 -15.07
C TRP A 313 5.92 14.76 -14.47
N LEU A 314 6.50 13.82 -15.23
CA LEU A 314 7.46 12.85 -14.70
C LEU A 314 8.71 13.49 -14.09
N SER A 315 9.22 14.56 -14.71
CA SER A 315 10.39 15.30 -14.21
C SER A 315 10.06 16.05 -12.92
N ALA A 316 8.91 16.75 -12.90
CA ALA A 316 8.41 17.48 -11.74
C ALA A 316 8.22 16.56 -10.53
N VAL A 317 7.63 15.38 -10.73
CA VAL A 317 7.41 14.37 -9.66
C VAL A 317 8.73 13.90 -9.04
N ARG A 318 9.78 13.72 -9.85
CA ARG A 318 11.12 13.30 -9.37
C ARG A 318 11.85 14.41 -8.59
N SER A 319 11.56 15.67 -8.90
CA SER A 319 12.12 16.84 -8.21
C SER A 319 11.35 17.25 -6.95
N LEU A 320 10.23 16.60 -6.62
CA LEU A 320 9.42 16.97 -5.46
C LEU A 320 10.20 16.90 -4.13
N PRO A 321 9.81 17.75 -3.15
CA PRO A 321 10.44 17.79 -1.83
C PRO A 321 10.19 16.49 -1.04
N ARG A 322 10.99 16.28 0.01
CA ARG A 322 11.03 15.02 0.78
C ARG A 322 9.79 14.75 1.64
N ASN A 323 8.91 15.73 1.79
CA ASN A 323 7.66 15.64 2.58
C ASN A 323 6.45 15.27 1.71
N VAL A 324 6.64 14.98 0.42
CA VAL A 324 5.55 14.64 -0.51
C VAL A 324 5.75 13.22 -1.03
N CYS A 325 4.87 12.31 -0.60
CA CYS A 325 4.84 10.93 -1.07
C CYS A 325 3.87 10.80 -2.25
N LEU A 326 4.40 10.95 -3.47
CA LEU A 326 3.67 10.83 -4.74
C LEU A 326 4.29 9.75 -5.65
N ALA A 327 3.44 8.97 -6.32
CA ALA A 327 3.80 8.21 -7.51
C ALA A 327 2.87 8.55 -8.67
N LEU A 328 3.41 8.57 -9.89
CA LEU A 328 2.72 8.89 -11.13
C LEU A 328 2.93 7.76 -12.14
N GLN A 329 1.85 7.25 -12.73
CA GLN A 329 1.89 6.38 -13.90
C GLN A 329 1.19 7.06 -15.08
N THR A 330 1.86 7.07 -16.23
CA THR A 330 1.38 7.72 -17.46
C THR A 330 1.99 7.06 -18.70
N HIS A 331 1.73 7.61 -19.88
CA HIS A 331 2.32 7.13 -21.13
C HIS A 331 2.90 8.29 -21.97
N ASN A 332 3.72 7.94 -22.97
CA ASN A 332 4.40 8.88 -23.88
C ASN A 332 3.51 9.42 -25.02
N GLY A 333 2.18 9.26 -24.92
CA GLY A 333 1.23 9.68 -25.94
C GLY A 333 1.04 8.72 -27.12
N GLN A 334 1.84 7.66 -27.26
CA GLN A 334 1.74 6.70 -28.39
C GLN A 334 0.83 5.50 -28.12
N LEU A 335 0.15 5.49 -26.97
CA LEU A 335 -0.59 4.34 -26.47
C LEU A 335 -2.09 4.66 -26.46
N GLU A 336 -2.82 4.11 -27.44
CA GLU A 336 -4.27 4.37 -27.57
C GLU A 336 -5.11 3.61 -26.53
N GLU A 337 -4.61 2.50 -26.00
CA GLU A 337 -5.34 1.63 -25.06
C GLU A 337 -4.65 1.55 -23.67
N PHE A 338 -4.16 2.69 -23.16
CA PHE A 338 -3.53 2.75 -21.83
C PHE A 338 -4.46 2.22 -20.73
N THR A 339 -5.73 2.64 -20.69
CA THR A 339 -6.66 2.20 -19.65
C THR A 339 -6.78 0.68 -19.58
N LYS A 340 -6.92 0.01 -20.74
CA LYS A 340 -7.06 -1.45 -20.80
C LYS A 340 -5.81 -2.11 -20.23
N LEU A 341 -4.65 -1.74 -20.76
CA LEU A 341 -3.35 -2.23 -20.29
C LEU A 341 -3.16 -1.97 -18.80
N PHE A 342 -3.55 -0.81 -18.27
CA PHE A 342 -3.44 -0.52 -16.85
C PHE A 342 -4.33 -1.45 -16.01
N THR A 343 -5.57 -1.70 -16.45
CA THR A 343 -6.53 -2.54 -15.72
C THR A 343 -6.25 -4.04 -15.83
N SER A 344 -5.50 -4.49 -16.84
CA SER A 344 -5.23 -5.90 -17.12
C SER A 344 -3.77 -6.25 -16.80
N GLU A 345 -3.52 -6.83 -15.63
CA GLU A 345 -2.18 -7.31 -15.25
C GLU A 345 -1.61 -8.32 -16.26
N CYS A 346 -2.49 -9.14 -16.85
CA CYS A 346 -2.15 -10.15 -17.84
C CYS A 346 -1.66 -9.52 -19.16
N GLU A 347 -2.27 -8.42 -19.61
CA GLU A 347 -1.86 -7.76 -20.86
C GLU A 347 -0.57 -6.95 -20.66
N GLN A 348 -0.29 -6.44 -19.45
CA GLN A 348 1.01 -5.83 -19.13
C GLN A 348 2.15 -6.85 -19.21
N ALA A 349 1.95 -8.01 -18.61
CA ALA A 349 2.94 -9.09 -18.66
C ALA A 349 3.14 -9.60 -20.09
N ALA A 350 2.04 -9.76 -20.85
CA ALA A 350 2.10 -10.16 -22.26
C ALA A 350 2.79 -9.10 -23.14
N ALA A 351 2.50 -7.81 -22.95
CA ALA A 351 3.12 -6.71 -23.68
C ALA A 351 4.63 -6.65 -23.41
N GLN A 352 5.03 -6.75 -22.14
CA GLN A 352 6.42 -6.81 -21.73
C GLN A 352 7.15 -8.02 -22.34
N GLN A 353 6.53 -9.20 -22.31
CA GLN A 353 7.09 -10.41 -22.91
C GLN A 353 7.20 -10.28 -24.44
N GLN A 354 6.21 -9.71 -25.11
CA GLN A 354 6.23 -9.48 -26.56
C GLN A 354 7.32 -8.50 -26.98
N GLU A 355 7.59 -7.47 -26.17
CA GLU A 355 8.67 -6.52 -26.42
C GLU A 355 10.05 -7.14 -26.21
N LEU A 356 10.24 -7.94 -25.16
CA LEU A 356 11.46 -8.73 -24.96
C LEU A 356 11.71 -9.71 -26.11
N LEU A 357 10.67 -10.37 -26.61
CA LEU A 357 10.76 -11.27 -27.77
C LEU A 357 11.10 -10.50 -29.06
N ARG A 358 10.55 -9.30 -29.26
CA ARG A 358 10.89 -8.44 -30.41
C ARG A 358 12.34 -7.96 -30.35
N ALA A 359 12.81 -7.58 -29.16
CA ALA A 359 14.20 -7.19 -28.94
C ALA A 359 15.16 -8.34 -29.25
N ALA A 360 14.84 -9.55 -28.76
CA ALA A 360 15.62 -10.76 -29.01
C ALA A 360 15.69 -11.11 -30.50
N LYS A 361 14.59 -10.93 -31.24
CA LYS A 361 14.53 -11.22 -32.69
C LYS A 361 15.23 -10.18 -33.56
N THR A 362 15.25 -8.92 -33.14
CA THR A 362 15.75 -7.81 -33.97
C THR A 362 17.18 -7.39 -33.61
N GLY A 363 17.76 -7.93 -32.53
CA GLY A 363 19.07 -7.52 -32.01
C GLY A 363 19.12 -6.07 -31.52
N LYS A 364 18.01 -5.32 -31.65
CA LYS A 364 17.83 -3.96 -31.17
C LYS A 364 17.35 -4.02 -29.72
N ARG A 365 17.77 -3.05 -28.91
CA ARG A 365 17.21 -2.86 -27.57
C ARG A 365 15.69 -2.82 -27.67
N PRO A 366 14.96 -3.39 -26.69
CA PRO A 366 13.51 -3.28 -26.67
C PRO A 366 13.13 -1.82 -26.91
N GLY A 367 12.11 -1.60 -27.74
CA GLY A 367 11.44 -0.30 -27.77
C GLY A 367 11.00 0.06 -26.36
N ARG A 368 10.67 1.33 -26.12
CA ARG A 368 9.91 1.65 -24.92
C ARG A 368 8.44 1.60 -25.31
N LEU A 369 7.73 0.54 -24.93
CA LEU A 369 6.27 0.60 -24.84
C LEU A 369 5.95 1.86 -24.03
N GLY A 370 5.09 2.74 -24.52
CA GLY A 370 4.98 4.11 -24.02
C GLY A 370 4.73 4.33 -22.53
N LEU A 371 4.54 3.28 -21.72
CA LEU A 371 4.29 3.28 -20.29
C LEU A 371 5.49 3.78 -19.48
N GLN A 372 5.27 4.81 -18.68
CA GLN A 372 6.29 5.42 -17.84
C GLN A 372 5.73 5.68 -16.46
N TYR A 373 6.56 5.50 -15.44
CA TYR A 373 6.24 5.94 -14.10
C TYR A 373 7.33 6.84 -13.51
N ALA A 374 6.93 7.69 -12.57
CA ALA A 374 7.82 8.51 -11.76
C ALA A 374 7.39 8.44 -10.30
N VAL A 375 8.37 8.54 -9.41
CA VAL A 375 8.16 8.41 -7.98
C VAL A 375 8.92 9.52 -7.27
N SER A 376 8.28 10.11 -6.28
CA SER A 376 8.90 11.06 -5.35
C SER A 376 10.00 10.41 -4.50
N ARG A 377 10.90 11.23 -3.97
CA ARG A 377 12.00 10.75 -3.09
C ARG A 377 11.49 10.16 -1.78
N ALA A 378 10.33 10.61 -1.31
CA ALA A 378 9.73 10.20 -0.04
C ALA A 378 9.02 8.84 -0.12
N TRP A 379 8.71 8.35 -1.33
CA TRP A 379 7.94 7.12 -1.51
C TRP A 379 8.53 5.89 -0.85
N VAL A 380 9.86 5.79 -0.83
CA VAL A 380 10.58 4.66 -0.22
C VAL A 380 10.46 4.67 1.30
N ASP A 381 10.27 5.85 1.89
CA ASP A 381 10.21 6.04 3.34
C ASP A 381 8.78 5.90 3.88
N PHE A 382 7.77 5.84 3.00
CA PHE A 382 6.38 5.68 3.38
C PHE A 382 6.16 4.38 4.15
N LYS A 383 5.46 4.53 5.28
CA LYS A 383 4.99 3.42 6.10
C LYS A 383 3.49 3.59 6.28
N LEU A 384 2.78 2.49 6.13
CA LEU A 384 1.34 2.49 6.32
C LEU A 384 1.01 2.90 7.77
N THR A 385 -0.07 3.67 7.95
CA THR A 385 -0.46 4.20 9.25
C THR A 385 -0.63 3.06 10.25
N ARG A 386 0.02 3.20 11.40
CA ARG A 386 -0.14 2.26 12.50
C ARG A 386 -1.44 2.62 13.23
N PRO A 387 -2.16 1.63 13.80
CA PRO A 387 -3.32 1.97 14.62
C PRO A 387 -2.90 2.89 15.75
N SER A 388 -3.75 3.84 16.10
CA SER A 388 -3.63 4.53 17.39
C SER A 388 -3.64 3.50 18.52
N GLN A 389 -2.89 3.75 19.60
CA GLN A 389 -2.83 2.81 20.72
C GLN A 389 -4.21 2.53 21.35
N SER A 390 -5.10 3.52 21.32
CA SER A 390 -6.50 3.40 21.75
C SER A 390 -7.32 2.48 20.84
N GLY A 391 -7.22 2.65 19.52
CA GLY A 391 -7.88 1.78 18.54
C GLY A 391 -7.36 0.34 18.60
N ALA A 392 -6.06 0.15 18.87
CA ALA A 392 -5.50 -1.16 19.12
C ALA A 392 -6.11 -1.82 20.37
N ARG A 393 -6.18 -1.11 21.50
CA ARG A 393 -6.79 -1.65 22.76
C ARG A 393 -8.26 -2.04 22.58
N GLN A 394 -9.06 -1.17 21.96
CA GLN A 394 -10.47 -1.47 21.69
C GLN A 394 -10.64 -2.68 20.75
N PHE A 395 -9.74 -2.81 19.77
CA PHE A 395 -9.69 -3.99 18.92
C PHE A 395 -9.34 -5.25 19.72
N TRP A 396 -8.40 -5.19 20.67
CA TRP A 396 -8.02 -6.33 21.51
C TRP A 396 -9.19 -6.82 22.37
N ASP A 397 -9.91 -5.89 22.99
CA ASP A 397 -11.02 -6.23 23.89
C ASP A 397 -12.17 -6.94 23.16
N SER A 398 -12.43 -6.54 21.91
CA SER A 398 -13.44 -7.17 21.07
C SER A 398 -12.96 -8.49 20.42
N ALA A 399 -11.67 -8.62 20.13
CA ALA A 399 -11.10 -9.76 19.42
C ALA A 399 -10.79 -10.98 20.32
N LEU A 400 -10.33 -10.75 21.55
CA LEU A 400 -9.76 -11.81 22.39
C LEU A 400 -10.82 -12.50 23.27
N PRO A 401 -10.81 -13.84 23.40
CA PRO A 401 -11.58 -14.55 24.41
C PRO A 401 -11.10 -14.12 25.80
N ARG A 402 -12.03 -14.16 26.77
CA ARG A 402 -11.85 -13.65 28.14
C ARG A 402 -10.50 -13.99 28.81
N PRO A 403 -9.98 -15.24 28.79
CA PRO A 403 -8.71 -15.54 29.45
C PRO A 403 -7.49 -14.85 28.81
N CYS A 404 -7.57 -14.49 27.53
CA CYS A 404 -6.46 -13.90 26.78
C CYS A 404 -6.40 -12.37 26.90
N ARG A 405 -7.47 -11.74 27.41
CA ARG A 405 -7.54 -10.28 27.62
C ARG A 405 -6.55 -9.79 28.67
N CYS A 406 -6.15 -10.64 29.62
CA CYS A 406 -5.17 -10.27 30.66
C CYS A 406 -3.73 -10.57 30.22
N LEU A 407 -3.52 -11.63 29.44
CA LEU A 407 -2.20 -12.16 29.14
C LEU A 407 -1.41 -11.27 28.16
N LEU A 408 -2.07 -10.71 27.15
CA LEU A 408 -1.41 -9.87 26.14
C LEU A 408 -1.06 -8.46 26.67
N PRO A 409 -1.94 -7.77 27.43
CA PRO A 409 -1.57 -6.54 28.13
C PRO A 409 -0.48 -6.77 29.18
N ALA A 410 -0.53 -7.87 29.93
CA ALA A 410 0.53 -8.20 30.89
C ALA A 410 1.88 -8.44 30.21
N LEU A 411 1.91 -9.15 29.07
CA LEU A 411 3.13 -9.34 28.28
C LEU A 411 3.68 -8.02 27.70
N THR A 412 2.80 -7.19 27.13
CA THR A 412 3.18 -5.88 26.59
C THR A 412 3.53 -4.85 27.67
N ALA A 413 3.04 -5.02 28.90
CA ALA A 413 3.44 -4.26 30.07
C ALA A 413 4.81 -4.69 30.60
N SER A 414 5.04 -6.00 30.65
CA SER A 414 6.24 -6.59 31.26
C SER A 414 7.45 -6.61 30.32
N CYS A 415 7.23 -6.60 29.00
CA CYS A 415 8.31 -6.61 28.01
C CYS A 415 8.40 -5.24 27.30
N PRO A 416 9.38 -4.38 27.64
CA PRO A 416 9.59 -3.12 26.94
C PRO A 416 9.94 -3.34 25.47
N LEU A 417 10.44 -4.51 25.07
CA LEU A 417 10.73 -4.89 23.68
C LEU A 417 9.46 -5.06 22.81
N LEU A 418 8.32 -5.42 23.41
CA LEU A 418 7.02 -5.45 22.70
C LEU A 418 6.48 -4.03 22.46
N ARG A 419 6.76 -3.12 23.40
CA ARG A 419 6.39 -1.70 23.35
C ARG A 419 7.35 -0.89 22.49
N ALA A 420 8.63 -1.26 22.49
CA ALA A 420 9.66 -0.62 21.72
C ALA A 420 9.41 -0.83 20.22
N PRO A 421 9.44 0.23 19.41
CA PRO A 421 9.53 0.08 17.97
C PRO A 421 10.90 -0.55 17.65
N SER A 422 10.91 -1.85 17.40
CA SER A 422 12.07 -2.71 17.04
C SER A 422 13.24 -2.01 16.33
N LEU A 423 14.48 -2.35 16.76
CA LEU A 423 15.76 -2.23 16.03
C LEU A 423 15.92 -0.96 15.17
N ARG A 424 15.85 0.21 15.83
CA ARG A 424 15.97 1.53 15.18
C ARG A 424 17.25 1.71 14.35
N LEU A 425 18.35 1.01 14.67
CA LEU A 425 19.65 1.18 14.00
C LEU A 425 19.73 0.56 12.59
N VAL A 426 19.03 -0.55 12.33
CA VAL A 426 19.07 -1.23 11.01
C VAL A 426 18.13 -0.57 10.00
N SER A 427 17.05 0.05 10.48
CA SER A 427 16.03 0.67 9.63
C SER A 427 16.52 1.85 8.76
N PRO A 428 17.33 2.82 9.24
CA PRO A 428 17.80 3.93 8.41
C PRO A 428 18.81 3.46 7.37
N LEU A 429 19.66 2.48 7.69
CA LEU A 429 20.65 1.91 6.77
C LEU A 429 19.94 1.14 5.64
N CYS A 430 18.98 0.28 5.99
CA CYS A 430 18.15 -0.42 5.02
C CYS A 430 17.35 0.55 4.15
N ASN A 431 16.80 1.63 4.72
CA ASN A 431 16.11 2.66 3.95
C ASN A 431 17.06 3.45 3.05
N ALA A 432 18.29 3.73 3.49
CA ALA A 432 19.32 4.35 2.65
C ALA A 432 19.70 3.46 1.46
N VAL A 433 19.89 2.15 1.68
CA VAL A 433 20.15 1.18 0.61
C VAL A 433 18.97 1.08 -0.36
N ARG A 434 17.73 1.01 0.15
CA ARG A 434 16.52 1.02 -0.69
C ARG A 434 16.42 2.29 -1.53
N ARG A 435 16.71 3.45 -0.95
CA ARG A 435 16.72 4.75 -1.66
C ARG A 435 17.80 4.80 -2.73
N LEU A 436 19.00 4.31 -2.42
CA LEU A 436 20.11 4.24 -3.36
C LEU A 436 19.75 3.31 -4.54
N ARG A 437 19.17 2.15 -4.24
CA ARG A 437 18.68 1.19 -5.24
C ARG A 437 17.63 1.82 -6.15
N MET A 438 16.64 2.51 -5.59
CA MET A 438 15.58 3.19 -6.39
C MET A 438 16.11 4.33 -7.26
N ARG A 439 17.19 5.00 -6.86
CA ARG A 439 17.82 6.07 -7.65
C ARG A 439 18.71 5.54 -8.77
N LEU A 440 19.50 4.50 -8.47
CA LEU A 440 20.45 3.92 -9.42
C LEU A 440 19.75 3.00 -10.44
N CYS A 441 18.82 2.17 -9.98
CA CYS A 441 18.14 1.14 -10.77
C CYS A 441 16.66 1.10 -10.40
N PRO A 442 15.82 2.03 -10.90
CA PRO A 442 14.38 1.96 -10.69
C PRO A 442 13.85 0.62 -11.27
N PRO A 443 13.00 -0.11 -10.53
CA PRO A 443 12.50 -1.41 -10.97
C PRO A 443 11.60 -1.26 -12.20
N ALA A 444 11.63 -2.21 -13.14
CA ALA A 444 10.71 -2.16 -14.30
C ALA A 444 9.23 -2.22 -13.89
N ALA A 445 8.92 -2.92 -12.79
CA ALA A 445 7.61 -2.93 -12.17
C ALA A 445 7.73 -2.58 -10.68
N LEU A 446 7.06 -1.51 -10.25
CA LEU A 446 6.99 -1.06 -8.88
C LEU A 446 5.73 -1.59 -8.22
N ASP A 447 5.89 -2.37 -7.16
CA ASP A 447 4.78 -2.83 -6.34
C ASP A 447 4.22 -1.68 -5.48
N THR A 448 2.92 -1.42 -5.59
CA THR A 448 2.24 -0.39 -4.78
C THR A 448 1.84 -0.91 -3.40
N GLY A 449 1.85 -2.23 -3.16
CA GLY A 449 1.32 -2.84 -1.94
C GLY A 449 -0.21 -2.77 -1.84
N LEU A 450 -0.90 -2.46 -2.95
CA LEU A 450 -2.37 -2.48 -3.09
C LEU A 450 -2.85 -3.64 -3.99
N GLY A 451 -1.96 -4.58 -4.32
CA GLY A 451 -2.26 -5.71 -5.19
C GLY A 451 -2.06 -5.45 -6.68
N PHE A 452 -1.64 -4.24 -7.09
CA PHE A 452 -1.28 -3.91 -8.48
C PHE A 452 0.08 -3.20 -8.58
N ARG A 453 0.68 -3.22 -9.77
CA ARG A 453 2.04 -2.70 -10.02
C ARG A 453 2.03 -1.54 -11.00
N LEU A 454 2.93 -0.56 -10.79
CA LEU A 454 3.22 0.48 -11.77
C LEU A 454 4.35 -0.01 -12.66
N VAL A 455 4.17 0.05 -13.98
CA VAL A 455 5.14 -0.53 -14.92
C VAL A 455 5.77 0.56 -15.78
N GLN A 456 7.07 0.43 -16.01
CA GLN A 456 7.83 1.18 -17.00
C GLN A 456 8.27 0.19 -18.07
N LEU A 457 7.80 0.38 -19.29
CA LEU A 457 8.14 -0.46 -20.44
C LEU A 457 8.90 0.35 -21.50
#